data_AF-W7UKZ6-F1
#
_entry.id   AF-W7UKZ6-F1
#
_cell.length_a   1.000
_cell.length_b   1.000
_cell.length_c   1.000
_cell.angle_alpha   90.00
_cell.angle_beta   90.00
_cell.angle_gamma   90.00
#
_symmetry.space_group_name_H-M   'P 1'
#
loop_
_entity.id
_entity.type
_entity.pdbx_description
1 polymer ?
#
loop_
_entity_poly.entity_id
_entity_poly.type
_entity_poly.pdbx_seq_one_letter_code
_entity_poly.pdbx_strand_id
1 'polypeptide(L)' 'MCNQDIRAYALEKNVFWWQIADVLKKSEASMTRMLRHELKDTEKAMIRLIIDDLANASRTPRSESCQISGSTEERM' A
#
# COMPACT_ATOMS: atom_id res chain seq x y z
N MET A 1 -22.23 4.43 -1.47
CA MET A 1 -21.01 3.60 -1.42
C MET A 1 -20.71 3.32 0.04
N CYS A 2 -20.55 2.05 0.42
CA CYS A 2 -20.16 1.70 1.79
C CYS A 2 -18.71 2.10 2.08
N ASN A 3 -18.39 2.35 3.35
CA ASN A 3 -17.03 2.59 3.88
C ASN A 3 -16.29 3.76 3.21
N GLN A 4 -16.99 4.86 2.93
CA GLN A 4 -16.39 6.08 2.37
C GLN A 4 -15.33 6.69 3.28
N ASP A 5 -15.45 6.51 4.59
CA ASP A 5 -14.49 6.94 5.60
C ASP A 5 -13.10 6.30 5.39
N ILE A 6 -13.04 4.99 5.15
CA ILE A 6 -11.78 4.27 4.91
C ILE A 6 -11.17 4.69 3.57
N ARG A 7 -12.02 4.92 2.56
CA ARG A 7 -11.57 5.41 1.24
C ARG A 7 -10.97 6.82 1.33
N ALA A 8 -11.62 7.71 2.07
CA ALA A 8 -11.09 9.05 2.32
C ALA A 8 -9.77 9.00 3.10
N TYR A 9 -9.69 8.15 4.11
CA TYR A 9 -8.50 7.98 4.93
C TYR A 9 -7.28 7.47 4.13
N ALA A 10 -7.50 6.45 3.29
CA ALA A 10 -6.45 5.94 2.40
C ALA A 10 -5.98 7.02 1.41
N LEU A 11 -6.91 7.83 0.88
CA LEU A 11 -6.60 8.93 -0.03
C LEU A 11 -5.80 10.04 0.65
N GLU A 12 -6.18 10.44 1.87
CA GLU A 12 -5.49 11.45 2.67
C GLU A 12 -4.04 11.04 2.95
N LYS A 13 -3.82 9.75 3.20
CA LYS A 13 -2.50 9.15 3.45
C LYS A 13 -1.75 8.77 2.17
N ASN A 14 -2.37 8.94 1.01
CA ASN A 14 -1.85 8.59 -0.31
C ASN A 14 -1.42 7.10 -0.42
N VAL A 15 -2.17 6.21 0.22
CA VAL A 15 -1.95 4.76 0.22
C VAL A 15 -2.92 4.09 -0.75
N PHE A 16 -2.42 3.20 -1.59
CA PHE A 16 -3.23 2.47 -2.56
C PHE A 16 -3.69 1.12 -2.03
N TRP A 17 -4.86 0.67 -2.50
CA TRP A 17 -5.44 -0.62 -2.09
C TRP A 17 -4.57 -1.83 -2.42
N TRP A 18 -3.80 -1.77 -3.51
CA TRP A 18 -2.86 -2.83 -3.87
C TRP A 18 -1.74 -2.98 -2.84
N GLN A 19 -1.29 -1.91 -2.20
CA GLN A 19 -0.26 -1.96 -1.14
C GLN A 19 -0.81 -2.64 0.11
N ILE A 20 -2.02 -2.27 0.51
CA ILE A 20 -2.71 -2.89 1.65
C ILE A 20 -2.97 -4.38 1.37
N ALA A 21 -3.37 -4.71 0.13
CA ALA A 21 -3.62 -6.08 -0.29
C ALA A 21 -2.34 -6.92 -0.28
N ASP A 22 -1.19 -6.35 -0.66
CA ASP A 22 0.11 -7.01 -0.65
C ASP A 22 0.54 -7.38 0.79
N VAL A 23 0.37 -6.45 1.74
CA VAL A 23 0.62 -6.70 3.18
C VAL A 23 -0.26 -7.85 3.71
N LEU A 24 -1.53 -7.87 3.28
CA LEU A 24 -2.49 -8.89 3.67
C LEU A 24 -2.37 -10.19 2.85
N LYS A 25 -1.43 -10.26 1.91
CA LYS A 25 -1.26 -11.38 0.96
C LYS A 25 -2.57 -11.76 0.25
N LYS A 26 -3.38 -10.76 -0.11
CA LYS A 26 -4.65 -10.90 -0.82
C LYS A 26 -4.59 -10.17 -2.15
N SER A 27 -5.52 -10.49 -3.04
CA SER A 27 -5.67 -9.74 -4.28
C SER A 27 -6.41 -8.42 -4.05
N GLU A 28 -6.03 -7.38 -4.79
CA GLU A 28 -6.69 -6.07 -4.79
C GLU A 28 -8.18 -6.17 -5.15
N ALA A 29 -8.53 -7.07 -6.08
CA ALA A 29 -9.92 -7.40 -6.41
C ALA A 29 -10.72 -7.96 -5.21
N SER A 30 -10.08 -8.76 -4.34
CA SER A 30 -10.73 -9.25 -3.12
C SER A 30 -10.95 -8.12 -2.13
N MET A 31 -9.97 -7.23 -1.98
CA MET A 31 -10.05 -6.07 -1.09
C MET A 31 -11.16 -5.09 -1.52
N THR A 32 -11.19 -4.75 -2.80
CA THR A 32 -12.22 -3.84 -3.35
C THR A 32 -13.61 -4.44 -3.32
N ARG A 33 -13.75 -5.77 -3.44
CA ARG A 33 -15.03 -6.48 -3.24
C ARG A 33 -15.48 -6.42 -1.78
N MET A 34 -14.57 -6.62 -0.82
CA MET A 34 -14.89 -6.51 0.61
C MET A 34 -15.42 -5.11 0.98
N LEU A 35 -14.82 -4.05 0.42
CA LEU A 35 -15.24 -2.66 0.65
C LEU A 35 -16.63 -2.30 0.10
N ARG A 36 -17.24 -3.14 -0.74
CA ARG A 36 -18.62 -2.93 -1.24
C ARG A 36 -19.68 -3.34 -0.23
N HIS A 37 -19.31 -4.10 0.80
CA HIS A 37 -20.19 -4.55 1.87
C HIS A 37 -19.88 -3.82 3.19
N GLU A 38 -20.78 -3.88 4.17
CA GLU A 38 -20.54 -3.32 5.49
C GLU A 38 -19.46 -4.15 6.20
N LEU A 39 -18.29 -3.54 6.42
CA LEU A 39 -17.17 -4.15 7.14
C LEU A 39 -17.41 -4.04 8.64
N LYS A 40 -16.97 -5.05 9.39
CA LYS A 40 -17.00 -4.98 10.86
C LYS A 40 -16.02 -3.91 11.33
N ASP A 41 -16.34 -3.25 12.44
CA ASP A 41 -15.48 -2.18 12.97
C ASP A 41 -14.06 -2.64 13.31
N THR A 42 -13.90 -3.92 13.67
CA THR A 42 -12.60 -4.57 13.86
C THR A 42 -11.77 -4.61 12.57
N GLU A 43 -12.40 -4.91 11.43
CA GLU A 43 -11.74 -4.92 10.13
C GLU A 43 -11.37 -3.50 9.69
N LYS A 44 -12.24 -2.52 9.94
CA LYS A 44 -11.93 -1.11 9.68
C LYS A 44 -10.71 -0.64 10.47
N ALA A 45 -10.61 -1.02 11.74
CA ALA A 45 -9.48 -0.68 12.60
C ALA A 45 -8.17 -1.31 12.09
N MET A 46 -8.19 -2.59 11.69
CA MET A 46 -7.03 -3.25 11.10
C MET A 46 -6.56 -2.56 9.81
N ILE A 47 -7.49 -2.19 8.93
CA ILE A 47 -7.15 -1.49 7.68
C ILE A 47 -6.54 -0.11 7.97
N ARG A 48 -7.07 0.63 8.94
CA ARG A 48 -6.54 1.95 9.35
C ARG A 48 -5.11 1.84 9.87
N LEU A 49 -4.81 0.82 10.70
CA LEU A 49 -3.45 0.56 11.19
C LEU A 49 -2.47 0.29 10.05
N ILE A 50 -2.86 -0.58 9.09
CA ILE A 50 -2.01 -0.88 7.93
C ILE A 50 -1.77 0.36 7.07
N ILE A 51 -2.79 1.22 6.90
CA ILE A 51 -2.64 2.50 6.18
C ILE A 51 -1.63 3.40 6.89
N ASP A 52 -1.70 3.53 8.22
CA ASP A 52 -0.73 4.33 8.98
C ASP A 52 0.69 3.77 8.89
N ASP A 53 0.85 2.45 8.98
CA ASP A 53 2.15 1.79 8.83
C ASP A 53 2.75 2.03 7.43
N LEU A 54 1.95 1.89 6.38
CA LEU A 54 2.38 2.13 4.99
C LEU A 54 2.67 3.62 4.73
N ALA A 55 1.85 4.51 5.30
CA ALA A 55 2.08 5.95 5.21
C ALA A 55 3.41 6.34 5.87
N ASN A 56 3.70 5.76 7.04
CA ASN A 56 4.97 5.98 7.74
C ASN A 56 6.16 5.40 6.96
N ALA A 57 6.02 4.19 6.42
CA ALA A 57 7.06 3.56 5.59
C ALA A 57 7.36 4.36 4.31
N SER A 58 6.34 4.95 3.66
CA SER A 58 6.54 5.78 2.47
C SER A 58 7.23 7.12 2.74
N ARG A 59 7.24 7.58 3.99
CA ARG A 59 7.89 8.84 4.40
C ARG A 59 9.41 8.76 4.50
N THR A 60 10.01 7.61 4.21
CA THR A 60 11.47 7.53 4.06
C THR A 60 11.90 8.40 2.89
N PRO A 61 12.79 9.40 3.08
CA PRO A 61 13.36 10.12 1.95
C PRO A 61 14.06 9.10 1.05
N ARG A 62 13.61 9.02 -0.19
CA ARG A 62 14.28 8.28 -1.27
C ARG A 62 15.63 8.94 -1.54
N SER A 63 16.64 8.53 -0.78
CA SER A 63 18.04 8.48 -1.20
C SER A 63 18.42 7.00 -1.06
N GLU A 64 18.81 6.24 -2.08
CA GLU A 64 19.62 6.61 -3.23
C GLU A 64 19.15 5.88 -4.50
N SER A 65 19.08 6.63 -5.59
CA SER A 65 19.13 6.11 -6.94
C SER A 65 20.55 5.66 -7.29
N CYS A 66 20.64 4.63 -8.14
CA CYS A 66 21.73 4.39 -9.09
C CYS A 66 23.12 4.02 -8.54
N GLN A 67 23.38 2.71 -8.48
CA GLN A 67 24.60 2.16 -9.09
C GLN A 67 24.22 0.99 -9.99
N ILE A 68 23.70 1.29 -11.18
CA ILE A 68 23.98 0.44 -12.34
C ILE A 68 25.29 0.99 -12.92
N SER A 69 26.42 0.65 -12.31
CA SER A 69 27.70 0.72 -12.99
C SER A 69 27.76 -0.51 -13.90
N GLY A 70 27.37 -0.30 -15.16
CA GLY A 70 27.80 -1.17 -16.23
C GLY A 70 29.33 -1.22 -16.22
N SER A 71 29.87 -2.42 -16.07
CA SER A 71 31.24 -2.73 -16.48
C SER A 71 31.15 -3.97 -17.34
N THR A 72 30.85 -3.74 -18.62
CA THR A 72 31.18 -4.67 -19.69
C THR A 72 32.70 -4.68 -19.77
N GLU A 73 33.34 -5.64 -19.11
CA GLU A 73 34.75 -5.95 -19.36
C GLU A 73 34.83 -6.76 -20.66
N GLU A 74 35.01 -6.03 -21.75
CA GLU A 74 35.71 -6.47 -22.94
C GLU A 74 37.17 -6.76 -22.57
N ARG A 75 37.68 -7.95 -22.91
CA ARG A 75 39.08 -8.29 -23.30
C ARG A 75 39.58 -9.61 -22.69
N MET A 76 39.52 -10.68 -23.47
CA MET A 76 40.68 -11.53 -23.87
C MET A 76 40.29 -12.44 -25.03
#